data_AF-A0A7C3P288-F1
#
_entry.id   AF-A0A7C3P288-F1
#
_cell.length_a   1.000
_cell.length_b   1.000
_cell.length_c   1.000
_cell.angle_alpha   90.00
_cell.angle_beta   90.00
_cell.angle_gamma   90.00
#
_symmetry.space_group_name_H-M   'P 1'
#
loop_
_entity.id
_entity.type
_entity.pdbx_description
1 polymer ?
#
loop_
_entity_poly.entity_id
_entity_poly.type
_entity_poly.pdbx_seq_one_letter_code
_entity_poly.pdbx_strand_id
1 'polypeptide(L)'
;MPAQLALAGVTAIALFLSACTYTLTMQSLDGEKLGGRWRFAREGAMLVQVTARNGEILIGAFEPVTRRAFLESYQSMFGNGSIAADGPDLSEYGYMSGGLLGISATLVDVAYVKTYDKPAGESIETLKGPLLYWTASLQGDRRSGMHCFVISSSTTARGFGRCKAAWGQEYTVRM
;
A
#
# COMPACT_ATOMS: atom_id res chain seq x y z
N MET A 1 33.77 33.35 -8.79
CA MET A 1 32.89 32.64 -7.85
C MET A 1 31.73 31.88 -8.57
N PRO A 2 31.97 30.98 -9.55
CA PRO A 2 30.89 30.19 -10.16
C PRO A 2 30.66 28.81 -9.51
N ALA A 3 31.61 28.30 -8.72
CA ALA A 3 31.55 26.94 -8.16
C ALA A 3 30.53 26.76 -7.01
N GLN A 4 30.19 27.83 -6.30
CA GLN A 4 29.27 27.78 -5.15
C GLN A 4 27.79 27.68 -5.58
N LEU A 5 27.42 28.25 -6.73
CA LEU A 5 26.06 28.13 -7.31
C LEU A 5 25.79 26.72 -7.87
N ALA A 6 26.81 26.08 -8.45
CA ALA A 6 26.70 24.73 -9.00
C ALA A 6 26.49 23.68 -7.89
N LEU A 7 27.21 23.80 -6.76
CA LEU A 7 27.02 22.88 -5.63
C LEU A 7 25.62 22.99 -5.03
N ALA A 8 25.11 24.22 -4.81
CA ALA A 8 23.78 24.44 -4.23
C ALA A 8 22.65 23.88 -5.11
N GLY A 9 22.77 24.01 -6.44
CA GLY A 9 21.81 23.44 -7.39
C GLY A 9 21.77 21.92 -7.38
N VAL A 10 22.94 21.27 -7.30
CA VAL A 10 23.04 19.79 -7.23
C VAL A 10 22.50 19.26 -5.90
N THR A 11 22.76 19.94 -4.78
CA THR A 11 22.22 19.54 -3.46
C THR A 11 20.71 19.73 -3.37
N ALA A 12 20.17 20.82 -3.96
CA ALA A 12 18.73 21.04 -4.03
C ALA A 12 18.03 19.95 -4.87
N ILE A 13 18.57 19.61 -6.05
CA ILE A 13 18.03 18.54 -6.90
C ILE A 13 18.10 17.18 -6.20
N ALA A 14 19.19 16.88 -5.48
CA ALA A 14 19.32 15.65 -4.68
C ALA A 14 18.31 15.60 -3.50
N LEU A 15 18.02 16.75 -2.87
CA LEU A 15 16.98 16.85 -1.83
C LEU A 15 15.57 16.68 -2.41
N PHE A 16 15.28 17.22 -3.60
CA PHE A 16 14.01 16.99 -4.29
C PHE A 16 13.83 15.53 -4.76
N LEU A 17 14.92 14.83 -5.10
CA LEU A 17 14.88 13.40 -5.46
C LEU A 17 14.64 12.47 -4.26
N SER A 18 14.83 12.95 -3.02
CA SER A 18 14.45 12.24 -1.80
C SER A 18 12.98 12.40 -1.41
N ALA A 19 12.22 13.22 -2.15
CA ALA A 19 10.83 13.54 -1.86
C ALA A 19 9.88 12.44 -2.36
N CYS A 20 8.82 12.19 -1.58
CA CYS A 20 7.77 11.19 -1.78
C CYS A 20 8.12 9.75 -1.36
N THR A 21 8.84 9.61 -0.24
CA THR A 21 8.73 8.38 0.57
C THR A 21 7.69 8.60 1.67
N TYR A 22 6.72 7.72 1.77
CA TYR A 22 5.64 7.74 2.74
C TYR A 22 5.81 6.63 3.76
N THR A 23 5.25 6.83 4.95
CA THR A 23 5.26 5.81 6.00
C THR A 23 4.18 4.77 5.76
N LEU A 24 4.47 3.54 6.12
CA LEU A 24 3.49 2.47 6.23
C LEU A 24 3.62 1.85 7.62
N THR A 25 2.50 1.52 8.25
CA THR A 25 2.49 0.78 9.50
C THR A 25 1.75 -0.54 9.33
N MET A 26 2.25 -1.58 9.99
CA MET A 26 1.58 -2.88 10.04
C MET A 26 1.35 -3.27 11.49
N GLN A 27 0.19 -3.83 11.78
CA GLN A 27 -0.14 -4.30 13.12
C GLN A 27 -0.78 -5.69 13.05
N SER A 28 -0.30 -6.60 13.86
CA SER A 28 -0.86 -7.93 13.99
C SER A 28 -1.92 -8.02 15.09
N LEU A 29 -2.65 -9.13 15.11
CA LEU A 29 -3.66 -9.41 16.14
C LEU A 29 -3.06 -9.54 17.55
N ASP A 30 -1.85 -10.11 17.67
CA ASP A 30 -1.11 -10.26 18.91
C ASP A 30 -0.40 -8.96 19.36
N GLY A 31 -0.58 -7.86 18.62
CA GLY A 31 -0.07 -6.54 18.98
C GLY A 31 1.35 -6.25 18.49
N GLU A 32 1.96 -7.14 17.72
CA GLU A 32 3.21 -6.87 17.00
C GLU A 32 2.99 -5.72 16.01
N LYS A 33 3.96 -4.79 15.96
CA LYS A 33 3.93 -3.66 15.03
C LYS A 33 5.18 -3.68 14.17
N LEU A 34 5.00 -3.61 12.85
CA LEU A 34 6.10 -3.43 11.89
C LEU A 34 6.03 -2.04 11.28
N GLY A 35 7.20 -1.46 11.07
CA GLY A 35 7.36 -0.20 10.37
C GLY A 35 7.77 -0.44 8.93
N GLY A 36 7.24 0.36 8.02
CA GLY A 36 7.58 0.31 6.61
C GLY A 36 7.58 1.68 5.96
N ARG A 37 8.03 1.70 4.72
CA ARG A 37 8.05 2.86 3.85
C ARG A 37 7.66 2.45 2.45
N TRP A 38 7.03 3.36 1.74
CA TRP A 38 6.69 3.15 0.34
C TRP A 38 6.94 4.41 -0.48
N ARG A 39 7.14 4.23 -1.78
CA ARG A 39 7.22 5.33 -2.75
C ARG A 39 6.67 4.87 -4.08
N PHE A 40 6.27 5.81 -4.92
CA PHE A 40 5.98 5.49 -6.31
C PHE A 40 7.26 5.02 -7.03
N ALA A 41 7.10 3.98 -7.84
CA ALA A 41 8.09 3.47 -8.77
C ALA A 41 7.67 3.82 -10.21
N ARG A 42 8.45 3.34 -11.19
CA ARG A 42 8.07 3.47 -12.60
C ARG A 42 6.83 2.59 -12.89
N GLU A 43 6.18 2.86 -14.01
CA GLU A 43 5.08 2.01 -14.55
C GLU A 43 3.85 1.91 -13.65
N GLY A 44 3.68 2.85 -12.72
CA GLY A 44 2.52 2.89 -11.84
C GLY A 44 2.58 1.95 -10.65
N ALA A 45 3.70 1.26 -10.41
CA ALA A 45 3.89 0.43 -9.22
C ALA A 45 4.29 1.28 -8.00
N MET A 46 4.11 0.75 -6.79
CA MET A 46 4.70 1.33 -5.57
C MET A 46 5.79 0.41 -5.04
N LEU A 47 7.00 0.92 -4.82
CA LEU A 47 8.05 0.16 -4.15
C LEU A 47 7.85 0.24 -2.64
N VAL A 48 7.89 -0.91 -1.97
CA VAL A 48 7.67 -1.03 -0.53
C VAL A 48 8.83 -1.71 0.15
N GLN A 49 9.11 -1.22 1.34
CA GLN A 49 10.11 -1.74 2.25
C GLN A 49 9.49 -1.87 3.65
N VAL A 50 9.62 -3.05 4.27
CA VAL A 50 9.13 -3.33 5.62
C VAL A 50 10.28 -3.86 6.45
N THR A 51 10.43 -3.36 7.67
CA THR A 51 11.39 -3.91 8.64
C THR A 51 10.67 -4.96 9.48
N ALA A 52 11.03 -6.22 9.31
CA ALA A 52 10.53 -7.33 10.10
C ALA A 52 11.07 -7.26 11.55
N ARG A 53 10.44 -7.99 12.46
CA ARG A 53 10.79 -8.01 13.89
C ARG A 53 12.26 -8.38 14.17
N ASN A 54 12.83 -9.25 13.35
CA ASN A 54 14.23 -9.69 13.44
C ASN A 54 15.24 -8.67 12.84
N GLY A 55 14.77 -7.48 12.44
CA GLY A 55 15.55 -6.44 11.78
C GLY A 55 15.81 -6.69 10.29
N GLU A 56 15.30 -7.79 9.73
CA GLU A 56 15.39 -8.07 8.30
C GLU A 56 14.51 -7.11 7.50
N ILE A 57 14.99 -6.74 6.32
CA ILE A 57 14.28 -5.84 5.42
C ILE A 57 13.60 -6.68 4.34
N LEU A 58 12.28 -6.56 4.24
CA LEU A 58 11.47 -7.16 3.19
C LEU A 58 11.15 -6.11 2.14
N ILE A 59 11.44 -6.39 0.88
CA ILE A 59 11.27 -5.47 -0.25
C ILE A 59 10.40 -6.11 -1.31
N GLY A 60 9.54 -5.32 -1.95
CA GLY A 60 8.77 -5.74 -3.12
C GLY A 60 7.99 -4.59 -3.74
N ALA A 61 7.36 -4.85 -4.88
CA ALA A 61 6.51 -3.88 -5.56
C ALA A 61 5.03 -4.20 -5.30
N PHE A 62 4.25 -3.18 -4.98
CA PHE A 62 2.81 -3.20 -5.13
C PHE A 62 2.48 -2.97 -6.59
N GLU A 63 1.93 -4.00 -7.21
CA GLU A 63 1.46 -4.00 -8.58
C GLU A 63 -0.05 -3.73 -8.60
N PRO A 64 -0.51 -2.85 -9.50
CA PRO A 64 -1.94 -2.59 -9.64
C PRO A 64 -2.65 -3.80 -10.24
N VAL A 65 -3.78 -4.16 -9.66
CA VAL A 65 -4.63 -5.28 -10.11
C VAL A 65 -6.08 -4.85 -10.25
N THR A 66 -6.88 -5.68 -10.91
CA THR A 66 -8.33 -5.46 -11.00
C THR A 66 -9.01 -5.68 -9.65
N ARG A 67 -10.15 -5.01 -9.38
CA ARG A 67 -10.89 -5.23 -8.12
C ARG A 67 -11.30 -6.69 -8.00
N ARG A 68 -11.76 -7.29 -9.09
CA ARG A 68 -12.13 -8.71 -9.12
C ARG A 68 -10.96 -9.61 -8.73
N ALA A 69 -9.81 -9.50 -9.40
CA ALA A 69 -8.64 -10.35 -9.12
C ALA A 69 -8.12 -10.13 -7.69
N PHE A 70 -8.16 -8.89 -7.22
CA PHE A 70 -7.83 -8.53 -5.85
C PHE A 70 -8.74 -9.28 -4.86
N LEU A 71 -10.06 -9.16 -5.00
CA LEU A 71 -11.02 -9.76 -4.07
C LEU A 71 -10.95 -11.28 -4.08
N GLU A 72 -10.85 -11.91 -5.26
CA GLU A 72 -10.69 -13.37 -5.38
C GLU A 72 -9.42 -13.85 -4.66
N SER A 73 -8.28 -13.22 -4.92
CA SER A 73 -6.99 -13.59 -4.31
C SER A 73 -6.97 -13.31 -2.81
N TYR A 74 -7.54 -12.19 -2.38
CA TYR A 74 -7.64 -11.80 -0.98
C TYR A 74 -8.49 -12.78 -0.19
N GLN A 75 -9.68 -13.13 -0.70
CA GLN A 75 -10.57 -14.12 -0.08
C GLN A 75 -9.93 -15.50 0.00
N SER A 76 -9.19 -15.90 -1.04
CA SER A 76 -8.43 -17.16 -1.02
C SER A 76 -7.36 -17.18 0.09
N MET A 77 -6.79 -16.04 0.47
CA MET A 77 -5.70 -15.97 1.45
C MET A 77 -6.17 -15.74 2.89
N PHE A 78 -7.19 -14.91 3.07
CA PHE A 78 -7.66 -14.41 4.37
C PHE A 78 -9.08 -14.86 4.75
N GLY A 79 -9.77 -15.59 3.85
CA GLY A 79 -11.15 -16.01 4.06
C GLY A 79 -12.18 -14.92 3.78
N ASN A 80 -13.43 -15.34 3.58
CA ASN A 80 -14.55 -14.47 3.24
C ASN A 80 -14.90 -13.47 4.35
N GLY A 81 -15.34 -12.27 3.96
CA GLY A 81 -15.87 -11.26 4.88
C GLY A 81 -14.82 -10.44 5.64
N SER A 82 -13.53 -10.61 5.34
CA SER A 82 -12.43 -9.84 5.95
C SER A 82 -12.14 -8.52 5.23
N ILE A 83 -12.74 -8.28 4.05
CA ILE A 83 -12.78 -7.00 3.36
C ILE A 83 -14.10 -6.89 2.56
N ALA A 84 -14.68 -5.70 2.53
CA ALA A 84 -15.79 -5.38 1.65
C ALA A 84 -15.43 -4.11 0.88
N ALA A 85 -15.48 -4.17 -0.45
CA ALA A 85 -15.27 -3.01 -1.30
C ALA A 85 -16.44 -2.94 -2.26
N ASP A 86 -17.10 -1.80 -2.35
CA ASP A 86 -18.27 -1.54 -3.19
C ASP A 86 -17.99 -0.35 -4.12
N GLY A 87 -18.38 -0.47 -5.39
CA GLY A 87 -18.12 0.54 -6.43
C GLY A 87 -17.96 -0.06 -7.84
N PRO A 88 -17.92 0.74 -8.91
CA PRO A 88 -17.49 0.28 -10.24
C PRO A 88 -16.05 -0.30 -10.26
N ASP A 89 -15.81 -1.34 -11.04
CA ASP A 89 -14.45 -1.85 -11.27
C ASP A 89 -13.73 -0.99 -12.32
N LEU A 90 -12.99 0.04 -11.86
CA LEU A 90 -12.32 0.99 -12.75
C LEU A 90 -11.11 0.39 -13.49
N SER A 91 -10.66 -0.80 -13.11
CA SER A 91 -9.56 -1.50 -13.78
C SER A 91 -9.92 -2.03 -15.16
N GLU A 92 -11.21 -2.21 -15.46
CA GLU A 92 -11.71 -2.58 -16.79
C GLU A 92 -11.59 -1.42 -17.81
N TYR A 93 -11.42 -0.19 -17.33
CA TYR A 93 -11.30 1.00 -18.18
C TYR A 93 -9.85 1.34 -18.58
N GLY A 94 -8.91 0.42 -18.31
CA GLY A 94 -7.49 0.54 -18.68
C GLY A 94 -6.66 1.17 -17.56
N TYR A 95 -5.45 0.63 -17.36
CA TYR A 95 -4.47 1.05 -16.36
C TYR A 95 -4.25 2.58 -16.39
N MET A 96 -4.93 3.29 -15.50
CA MET A 96 -4.84 4.75 -15.33
C MET A 96 -3.59 5.18 -14.53
N SER A 97 -2.47 4.45 -14.66
CA SER A 97 -1.20 4.82 -14.04
C SER A 97 -0.40 5.86 -14.85
N GLY A 98 -0.87 6.26 -16.03
CA GLY A 98 -0.09 7.03 -17.00
C GLY A 98 -0.53 8.48 -17.27
N GLY A 99 -1.64 8.97 -16.74
CA GLY A 99 -2.09 10.31 -17.12
C GLY A 99 -3.26 10.87 -16.32
N LEU A 100 -3.06 12.11 -15.90
CA LEU A 100 -4.03 13.06 -15.37
C LEU A 100 -4.65 12.77 -13.98
N LEU A 101 -4.31 13.68 -13.08
CA LEU A 101 -5.10 14.19 -11.95
C LEU A 101 -6.51 14.64 -12.40
N GLY A 102 -7.34 13.72 -12.90
CA GLY A 102 -8.58 14.07 -13.61
C GLY A 102 -9.70 13.03 -13.50
N ILE A 103 -9.70 12.18 -12.47
CA ILE A 103 -10.84 11.30 -12.17
C ILE A 103 -11.89 12.12 -11.42
N SER A 104 -13.04 12.31 -12.08
CA SER A 104 -14.20 13.04 -11.58
C SER A 104 -14.58 12.59 -10.16
N ALA A 105 -14.87 13.55 -9.29
CA ALA A 105 -15.33 13.34 -7.91
C ALA A 105 -16.72 12.66 -7.79
N THR A 106 -17.27 12.17 -8.91
CA THR A 106 -18.60 11.55 -9.01
C THR A 106 -18.59 10.04 -8.82
N LEU A 107 -17.43 9.38 -8.84
CA LEU A 107 -17.32 7.94 -8.58
C LEU A 107 -17.07 7.73 -7.08
N VAL A 108 -18.11 7.28 -6.37
CA VAL A 108 -18.06 6.99 -4.94
C VAL A 108 -17.86 5.50 -4.76
N ASP A 109 -16.61 5.07 -4.84
CA ASP A 109 -16.22 3.75 -4.34
C ASP A 109 -16.00 3.85 -2.83
N VAL A 110 -16.36 2.79 -2.11
CA VAL A 110 -16.15 2.70 -0.66
C VAL A 110 -15.58 1.33 -0.32
N ALA A 111 -14.51 1.31 0.46
CA ALA A 111 -13.97 0.09 1.03
C ALA A 111 -13.99 0.14 2.55
N TYR A 112 -14.24 -1.03 3.13
CA TYR A 112 -14.31 -1.29 4.55
C TYR A 112 -13.32 -2.39 4.91
N VAL A 113 -12.52 -2.17 5.96
CA VAL A 113 -11.67 -3.21 6.54
C VAL A 113 -11.81 -3.25 8.05
N LYS A 114 -11.79 -4.47 8.59
CA LYS A 114 -11.69 -4.71 10.03
C LYS A 114 -10.23 -4.52 10.45
N THR A 115 -9.99 -3.60 11.38
CA THR A 115 -8.65 -3.29 11.90
C THR A 115 -8.50 -3.72 13.35
N TYR A 116 -7.25 -3.93 13.79
CA TYR A 116 -6.91 -4.41 15.15
C TYR A 116 -6.43 -3.29 16.10
N ASP A 117 -6.70 -2.03 15.78
CA ASP A 117 -6.03 -0.89 16.44
C ASP A 117 -6.61 -0.46 17.79
N LYS A 118 -7.67 -1.10 18.30
CA LYS A 118 -8.31 -0.69 19.55
C LYS A 118 -8.42 -1.82 20.58
N PRO A 119 -8.08 -1.55 21.86
CA PRO A 119 -8.34 -2.49 22.94
C PRO A 119 -9.86 -2.52 23.19
N ALA A 120 -10.49 -3.64 22.87
CA ALA A 120 -11.94 -3.90 22.89
C ALA A 120 -12.74 -3.19 21.77
N GLY A 121 -12.96 -3.93 20.68
CA GLY A 121 -13.96 -3.61 19.66
C GLY A 121 -13.39 -3.62 18.25
N GLU A 122 -14.05 -4.35 17.37
CA GLU A 122 -13.81 -4.33 15.92
C GLU A 122 -13.93 -2.89 15.41
N SER A 123 -12.84 -2.28 14.93
CA SER A 123 -12.89 -0.96 14.27
C SER A 123 -12.95 -1.12 12.77
N ILE A 124 -14.06 -0.64 12.18
CA ILE A 124 -14.24 -0.56 10.74
C ILE A 124 -13.57 0.71 10.24
N GLU A 125 -12.52 0.57 9.45
CA GLU A 125 -11.91 1.69 8.73
C GLU A 125 -12.59 1.82 7.36
N THR A 126 -12.93 3.04 6.97
CA THR A 126 -13.64 3.33 5.72
C THR A 126 -12.79 4.21 4.83
N LEU A 127 -12.57 3.79 3.59
CA LEU A 127 -11.87 4.55 2.56
C LEU A 127 -12.85 4.89 1.44
N LYS A 128 -12.81 6.13 0.95
CA LYS A 128 -13.74 6.66 -0.06
C LYS A 128 -13.03 7.30 -1.24
N GLY A 129 -13.74 7.40 -2.36
CA GLY A 129 -13.25 7.97 -3.61
C GLY A 129 -12.70 6.88 -4.53
N PRO A 130 -12.21 7.21 -5.74
CA PRO A 130 -11.78 6.21 -6.70
C PRO A 130 -10.70 5.31 -6.10
N LEU A 131 -11.02 4.02 -5.96
CA LEU A 131 -10.16 3.05 -5.28
C LEU A 131 -9.19 2.38 -6.25
N LEU A 132 -7.96 2.20 -5.80
CA LEU A 132 -6.91 1.48 -6.48
C LEU A 132 -6.57 0.23 -5.67
N TYR A 133 -6.43 -0.91 -6.36
CA TYR A 133 -6.21 -2.22 -5.75
C TYR A 133 -4.81 -2.71 -6.07
N TRP A 134 -4.09 -3.15 -5.03
CA TRP A 134 -2.67 -3.44 -5.11
C TRP A 134 -2.34 -4.78 -4.47
N THR A 135 -1.44 -5.52 -5.08
CA THR A 135 -0.85 -6.73 -4.47
C THR A 135 0.66 -6.65 -4.49
N ALA A 136 1.31 -7.18 -3.45
CA ALA A 136 2.77 -7.27 -3.40
C ALA A 136 3.20 -8.62 -2.83
N SER A 137 4.34 -9.08 -3.31
CA SER A 137 5.11 -10.15 -2.67
C SER A 137 6.41 -9.53 -2.17
N LEU A 138 6.55 -9.34 -0.87
CA LEU A 138 7.76 -8.81 -0.27
C LEU A 138 8.67 -9.97 0.12
N GLN A 139 9.96 -9.86 -0.21
CA GLN A 139 10.96 -10.88 0.09
C GLN A 139 12.16 -10.26 0.81
N GLY A 140 12.72 -11.01 1.74
CA GLY A 140 13.98 -10.73 2.40
C GLY A 140 15.03 -11.79 2.07
N ASP A 141 16.29 -11.45 2.30
CA ASP A 141 17.45 -12.29 1.94
C ASP A 141 17.50 -13.61 2.72
N ARG A 142 16.79 -13.71 3.86
CA ARG A 142 16.79 -14.92 4.71
C ARG A 142 15.60 -15.83 4.42
N ARG A 143 15.03 -15.76 3.21
CA ARG A 143 13.81 -16.48 2.79
C ARG A 143 12.57 -16.10 3.61
N SER A 144 12.62 -15.00 4.34
CA SER A 144 11.44 -14.37 4.91
C SER A 144 10.63 -13.76 3.77
N GLY A 145 9.32 -13.91 3.82
CA GLY A 145 8.45 -13.35 2.79
C GLY A 145 7.08 -13.03 3.36
N MET A 146 6.39 -12.10 2.69
CA MET A 146 5.00 -11.80 2.97
C MET A 146 4.26 -11.40 1.72
N HIS A 147 3.00 -11.79 1.65
CA HIS A 147 2.08 -11.35 0.61
C HIS A 147 1.17 -10.27 1.17
N CYS A 148 1.03 -9.18 0.44
CA CYS A 148 0.31 -7.99 0.87
C CYS A 148 -0.76 -7.61 -0.13
N PHE A 149 -1.88 -7.13 0.39
CA PHE A 149 -3.03 -6.67 -0.35
C PHE A 149 -3.43 -5.31 0.21
N VAL A 150 -3.45 -4.28 -0.63
CA VAL A 150 -3.78 -2.91 -0.22
C VAL A 150 -4.84 -2.34 -1.15
N ILE A 151 -5.80 -1.63 -0.56
CA ILE A 151 -6.68 -0.71 -1.26
C ILE A 151 -6.25 0.71 -0.88
N SER A 152 -6.03 1.56 -1.88
CA SER A 152 -5.73 2.98 -1.66
C SER A 152 -6.69 3.88 -2.41
N SER A 153 -6.81 5.12 -1.94
CA SER A 153 -7.62 6.16 -2.55
C SER A 153 -6.71 7.04 -3.40
N SER A 154 -7.04 7.16 -4.69
CA SER A 154 -6.29 8.00 -5.63
C SER A 154 -6.30 9.49 -5.26
N THR A 155 -7.26 9.93 -4.43
CA THR A 155 -7.44 11.33 -4.05
C THR A 155 -6.77 11.70 -2.73
N THR A 156 -6.66 10.75 -1.79
CA THR A 156 -6.15 11.03 -0.44
C THR A 156 -4.76 10.44 -0.19
N ALA A 157 -4.26 9.59 -1.09
CA ALA A 157 -3.06 8.77 -0.91
C ALA A 157 -3.07 7.88 0.35
N ARG A 158 -4.20 7.81 1.05
CA ARG A 158 -4.42 6.90 2.17
C ARG A 158 -4.77 5.53 1.64
N GLY A 159 -4.39 4.51 2.40
CA GLY A 159 -4.76 3.14 2.09
C GLY A 159 -4.77 2.25 3.30
N PHE A 160 -5.48 1.14 3.17
CA PHE A 160 -5.43 0.07 4.15
C PHE A 160 -5.32 -1.27 3.46
N GLY A 161 -4.94 -2.28 4.22
CA GLY A 161 -4.76 -3.60 3.65
C GLY A 161 -4.52 -4.68 4.68
N ARG A 162 -4.15 -5.86 4.19
CA ARG A 162 -3.61 -6.93 5.02
C ARG A 162 -2.40 -7.57 4.36
N CYS A 163 -1.47 -8.02 5.18
CA CYS A 163 -0.38 -8.86 4.76
C CYS A 163 -0.36 -10.16 5.54
N LYS A 164 0.10 -11.22 4.90
CA LYS A 164 0.34 -12.53 5.50
C LYS A 164 1.79 -12.90 5.32
N ALA A 165 2.50 -13.09 6.43
CA ALA A 165 3.86 -13.61 6.40
C ALA A 165 3.86 -15.09 6.01
N ALA A 166 4.98 -15.57 5.49
CA ALA A 166 5.15 -16.98 5.09
C ALA A 166 4.93 -17.96 6.26
N TRP A 167 5.16 -17.53 7.50
CA TRP A 167 4.90 -18.32 8.72
C TRP A 167 3.45 -18.21 9.23
N GLY A 168 2.55 -17.58 8.47
CA GLY A 168 1.11 -17.53 8.73
C GLY A 168 0.62 -16.32 9.53
N GLN A 169 1.52 -15.50 10.08
CA GLN A 169 1.15 -14.29 10.83
C GLN A 169 0.48 -13.27 9.90
N GLU A 170 -0.65 -12.73 10.35
CA GLU A 170 -1.41 -11.73 9.61
C GLU A 170 -1.24 -10.34 10.24
N TYR A 171 -1.17 -9.33 9.38
CA TYR A 171 -1.02 -7.93 9.75
C TYR A 171 -2.04 -7.08 9.00
N THR A 172 -2.67 -6.12 9.68
CA THR A 172 -3.39 -5.02 9.04
C THR A 172 -2.39 -3.93 8.67
N VAL A 173 -2.56 -3.34 7.48
CA VAL A 173 -1.66 -2.34 6.91
C VAL A 173 -2.37 -0.99 6.88
N ARG A 174 -1.62 0.08 7.16
CA ARG A 174 -2.05 1.48 6.95
C ARG A 174 -0.98 2.27 6.19
N MET A 175 -1.45 3.07 5.24
CA MET A 175 -0.67 3.95 4.37
C MET A 175 -1.21 5.38 4.44
#